data_AF-A0A3N5QE75-F1
#
_entry.id   AF-A0A3N5QE75-F1
#
_cell.length_a   1.000
_cell.length_b   1.000
_cell.length_c   1.000
_cell.angle_alpha   90.00
_cell.angle_beta   90.00
_cell.angle_gamma   90.00
#
_symmetry.space_group_name_H-M   'P 1'
#
loop_
_entity.id
_entity.type
_entity.pdbx_description
1 polymer ?
#
loop_
_entity_poly.entity_id
_entity_poly.type
_entity_poly.pdbx_seq_one_letter_code
_entity_poly.pdbx_strand_id
1 'polypeptide(L)'
;MRNSKVYEINTRVWIKKFGANTNLISVPDDVFKEIAAIGFDAVWLMGIWKTCSSLVEKCCFTPDLISAYSKALKNWEKKDVIGSPYAIDCYEINPSLGETTDILLLKN
;
A
#
# COMPACT_ATOMS: atom_id res chain seq x y z
N MET A 1 -29.35 -3.38 -13.23
CA MET A 1 -28.24 -3.72 -12.31
C MET A 1 -27.22 -2.60 -12.39
N ARG A 2 -26.72 -2.08 -11.26
CA ARG A 2 -25.62 -1.11 -11.24
C ARG A 2 -24.31 -1.90 -11.24
N ASN A 3 -23.44 -1.63 -12.21
CA ASN A 3 -22.10 -2.20 -12.26
C ASN A 3 -21.14 -1.26 -11.53
N SER A 4 -21.02 -1.43 -10.21
CA SER A 4 -20.07 -0.63 -9.41
C SER A 4 -18.62 -0.98 -9.80
N LYS A 5 -17.80 0.05 -9.99
CA LYS A 5 -16.37 -0.09 -10.33
C LYS A 5 -15.52 0.32 -9.15
N VAL A 6 -14.53 -0.53 -8.83
CA VAL A 6 -13.55 -0.29 -7.77
C VAL A 6 -12.18 -0.06 -8.39
N TYR A 7 -11.50 0.98 -7.94
CA TYR A 7 -10.11 1.27 -8.31
C TYR A 7 -9.17 0.76 -7.21
N GLU A 8 -8.43 -0.30 -7.48
CA GLU A 8 -7.46 -0.86 -6.53
C GLU A 8 -6.12 -0.12 -6.62
N ILE A 9 -5.58 0.27 -5.47
CA ILE A 9 -4.28 0.92 -5.34
C ILE A 9 -3.42 0.10 -4.38
N ASN A 10 -2.22 -0.28 -4.81
CA ASN A 10 -1.18 -0.74 -3.88
C ASN A 10 -0.64 0.46 -3.08
N THR A 11 -1.25 0.71 -1.92
CA THR A 11 -1.03 1.92 -1.12
C THR A 11 0.44 2.07 -0.69
N ARG A 12 1.09 0.96 -0.32
CA ARG A 12 2.48 0.94 0.19
C ARG A 12 3.52 1.37 -0.85
N VAL A 13 3.21 1.18 -2.14
CA VAL A 13 4.04 1.64 -3.26
C VAL A 13 3.59 3.01 -3.74
N TRP A 14 2.28 3.20 -3.90
CA TRP A 14 1.69 4.42 -4.43
C TRP A 14 2.00 5.65 -3.58
N ILE A 15 2.00 5.53 -2.25
CA ILE A 15 2.23 6.66 -1.35
C ILE A 15 3.61 7.30 -1.54
N LYS A 16 4.62 6.50 -1.93
CA LYS A 16 5.99 6.97 -2.16
C LYS A 16 6.10 8.02 -3.27
N LYS A 17 5.10 8.12 -4.17
CA LYS A 17 5.03 9.15 -5.21
C LYS A 17 4.90 10.57 -4.65
N PHE A 18 4.41 10.71 -3.42
CA PHE A 18 4.18 12.00 -2.78
C PHE A 18 5.35 12.44 -1.88
N GLY A 19 6.36 11.57 -1.68
CA GLY A 19 7.57 11.86 -0.91
C GLY A 19 7.95 10.75 0.08
N ALA A 20 9.18 10.82 0.61
CA ALA A 20 9.76 9.75 1.41
C ALA A 20 9.08 9.49 2.76
N ASN A 21 8.45 10.53 3.35
CA ASN A 21 7.81 10.47 4.68
C ASN A 21 6.32 10.84 4.60
N THR A 22 5.64 10.40 3.53
CA THR A 22 4.23 10.71 3.33
C THR A 22 3.33 9.62 3.90
N ASN A 23 2.20 10.04 4.44
CA ASN A 23 1.12 9.20 4.94
C ASN A 23 -0.16 9.49 4.13
N LEU A 24 -1.23 8.73 4.37
CA LEU A 24 -2.46 8.84 3.59
C LEU A 24 -3.10 10.24 3.61
N ILE A 25 -3.00 10.98 4.72
CA ILE A 25 -3.53 12.35 4.82
C ILE A 25 -2.69 13.38 4.05
N SER A 26 -1.45 13.04 3.70
CA SER A 26 -0.59 13.89 2.86
C SER A 26 -0.97 13.83 1.37
N VAL A 27 -1.84 12.89 0.97
CA VAL A 27 -2.26 12.75 -0.42
C VAL A 27 -3.23 13.88 -0.78
N PRO A 28 -2.97 14.67 -1.84
CA PRO A 28 -3.91 15.69 -2.28
C PRO A 28 -5.27 15.10 -2.67
N ASP A 29 -6.35 15.74 -2.23
CA ASP A 29 -7.73 15.33 -2.54
C ASP A 29 -7.99 15.19 -4.06
N ASP A 30 -7.29 15.98 -4.86
CA ASP A 30 -7.43 15.98 -6.32
C ASP A 30 -7.13 14.61 -6.93
N VAL A 31 -6.26 13.80 -6.30
CA VAL A 31 -5.98 12.43 -6.75
C VAL A 31 -7.24 11.55 -6.70
N PHE A 32 -8.04 11.68 -5.64
CA PHE A 32 -9.29 10.93 -5.50
C PHE A 32 -10.38 11.51 -6.41
N LYS A 33 -10.42 12.83 -6.60
CA LYS A 33 -11.34 13.49 -7.56
C LYS A 33 -11.08 13.04 -9.00
N GLU A 34 -9.82 12.88 -9.39
CA GLU A 34 -9.44 12.37 -10.71
C GLU A 34 -9.92 10.93 -10.92
N ILE A 35 -9.78 10.06 -9.91
CA ILE A 35 -10.28 8.68 -9.97
C ILE A 35 -11.81 8.64 -10.08
N ALA A 36 -12.51 9.50 -9.35
CA ALA A 36 -13.96 9.65 -9.48
C ALA A 36 -14.36 10.17 -10.87
N ALA A 37 -13.61 11.14 -11.43
CA ALA A 37 -13.89 11.75 -12.73
C ALA A 37 -13.79 10.76 -13.91
N ILE A 38 -12.94 9.72 -13.80
CA ILE A 38 -12.85 8.63 -14.79
C ILE A 38 -13.90 7.52 -14.56
N GLY A 39 -14.80 7.69 -13.59
CA GLY A 39 -16.01 6.89 -13.42
C GLY A 39 -15.86 5.64 -12.56
N PHE A 40 -14.99 5.67 -11.55
CA PHE A 40 -14.96 4.68 -10.46
C PHE A 40 -15.83 5.12 -9.28
N ASP A 41 -16.50 4.15 -8.65
CA ASP A 41 -17.41 4.41 -7.52
C ASP A 41 -16.70 4.34 -6.17
N ALA A 42 -15.57 3.63 -6.08
CA ALA A 42 -14.82 3.44 -4.86
C ALA A 42 -13.32 3.22 -5.12
N VAL A 43 -12.50 3.56 -4.13
CA VAL A 43 -11.07 3.26 -4.11
C VAL A 43 -10.80 2.18 -3.06
N TRP A 44 -10.12 1.12 -3.47
CA TRP A 44 -9.59 0.12 -2.57
C TRP A 44 -8.11 0.39 -2.31
N LEU A 45 -7.81 0.88 -1.10
CA LEU A 45 -6.45 1.03 -0.61
C LEU A 45 -5.92 -0.33 -0.11
N MET A 46 -5.27 -1.07 -1.00
CA MET A 46 -4.69 -2.38 -0.68
C MET A 46 -3.44 -2.22 0.20
N GLY A 47 -3.40 -2.98 1.30
CA GLY A 47 -2.21 -3.07 2.16
C GLY A 47 -2.10 -1.98 3.22
N ILE A 48 -3.23 -1.44 3.71
CA ILE A 48 -3.26 -0.41 4.75
C ILE A 48 -3.04 -0.94 6.18
N TRP A 49 -3.22 -2.25 6.40
CA TRP A 49 -3.15 -2.85 7.73
C TRP A 49 -1.71 -3.11 8.19
N LYS A 50 -1.51 -3.20 9.51
CA LYS A 50 -0.25 -3.66 10.11
C LYS A 50 0.08 -5.08 9.68
N THR A 51 1.36 -5.29 9.39
CA THR A 51 1.92 -6.59 8.97
C THR A 51 3.05 -6.99 9.90
N CYS A 52 3.30 -8.29 10.06
CA CYS A 52 4.42 -8.79 10.87
C CYS A 52 5.78 -8.55 10.18
N SER A 53 6.40 -7.39 10.42
CA SER A 53 7.73 -7.06 9.88
C SER A 53 8.81 -8.06 10.32
N SER A 54 8.68 -8.62 11.52
CA SER A 54 9.58 -9.64 12.08
C SER A 54 9.62 -10.95 11.29
N LEU A 55 8.59 -11.25 10.49
CA LEU A 55 8.53 -12.46 9.67
C LEU A 55 9.12 -12.28 8.28
N VAL A 56 9.36 -11.03 7.83
CA VAL A 56 9.87 -10.75 6.48
C VAL A 56 11.21 -11.46 6.25
N GLU A 57 12.14 -11.33 7.20
CA GLU A 57 13.47 -11.96 7.08
C GLU A 57 13.38 -13.49 6.95
N LYS A 58 12.41 -14.11 7.62
CA LYS A 58 12.24 -15.57 7.62
C LYS A 58 11.48 -16.09 6.40
N CYS A 59 10.49 -15.32 5.92
CA CYS A 59 9.54 -15.79 4.92
C CYS A 59 9.81 -15.28 3.51
N CYS A 60 10.52 -14.15 3.36
CA CYS A 60 10.63 -13.45 2.07
C CYS A 60 11.97 -13.65 1.35
N PHE A 61 12.91 -14.44 1.89
CA PHE A 61 14.26 -14.58 1.32
C PHE A 61 14.64 -16.02 0.98
N THR A 62 13.67 -16.81 0.50
CA THR A 62 13.99 -18.10 -0.13
C THR A 62 14.77 -17.87 -1.45
N PRO A 63 15.56 -18.84 -1.92
CA PRO A 63 16.34 -18.69 -3.16
C PRO A 63 15.49 -18.28 -4.38
N ASP A 64 14.28 -18.81 -4.51
CA ASP A 64 13.37 -18.48 -5.61
C ASP A 64 12.88 -17.03 -5.55
N LEU A 65 12.57 -16.53 -4.34
CA LEU A 65 12.16 -15.14 -4.14
C LEU A 65 13.31 -14.18 -4.42
N ILE A 66 14.52 -14.47 -3.92
CA ILE A 66 15.74 -13.69 -4.21
C ILE A 66 16.00 -13.61 -5.72
N SER A 67 15.82 -14.74 -6.43
CA SER A 67 15.93 -14.78 -7.90
C SER A 67 14.87 -13.90 -8.57
N ALA A 68 13.62 -13.95 -8.10
CA ALA A 68 12.53 -13.14 -8.62
C ALA A 68 12.79 -11.64 -8.41
N TYR A 69 13.24 -11.23 -7.22
CA TYR A 69 13.57 -9.82 -6.93
C TYR A 69 14.70 -9.32 -7.82
N SER A 70 15.75 -10.11 -7.98
CA SER A 70 16.91 -9.75 -8.81
C SER A 70 16.56 -9.58 -10.29
N LYS A 71 15.52 -10.28 -10.77
CA LYS A 71 14.96 -10.09 -12.11
C LYS A 71 14.05 -8.85 -12.20
N ALA A 72 13.28 -8.57 -11.16
CA ALA A 72 12.30 -7.49 -11.15
C ALA A 72 12.91 -6.10 -10.92
N LEU A 73 13.93 -6.01 -10.05
CA LEU A 73 14.54 -4.75 -9.64
C LEU A 73 16.06 -4.89 -9.56
N LYS A 74 16.77 -4.18 -10.44
CA LYS A 74 18.24 -4.14 -10.42
C LYS A 74 18.72 -3.44 -9.15
N ASN A 75 19.78 -3.98 -8.53
CA ASN A 75 20.40 -3.44 -7.31
C ASN A 75 19.43 -3.30 -6.12
N TRP A 76 18.43 -4.17 -6.03
CA TRP A 76 17.54 -4.21 -4.87
C TRP A 76 18.32 -4.54 -3.59
N GLU A 77 17.84 -3.99 -2.47
CA GLU A 77 18.35 -4.26 -1.14
C GLU A 77 17.27 -4.94 -0.30
N LYS A 78 17.64 -5.64 0.79
CA LYS A 78 16.66 -6.30 1.69
C LYS A 78 15.55 -5.36 2.17
N LYS A 79 15.84 -4.07 2.38
CA LYS A 79 14.87 -3.04 2.79
C LYS A 79 13.75 -2.79 1.77
N ASP A 80 13.97 -3.14 0.49
CA ASP A 80 12.97 -3.00 -0.57
C ASP A 80 11.89 -4.09 -0.50
N VAL A 81 12.19 -5.21 0.18
CA VAL A 81 11.28 -6.33 0.37
C VAL A 81 10.59 -6.19 1.72
N ILE A 82 9.36 -5.67 1.70
CA ILE A 82 8.58 -5.37 2.91
C ILE A 82 7.48 -6.40 3.21
N GLY A 83 7.51 -7.55 2.55
CA GLY A 83 6.54 -8.64 2.72
C GLY A 83 5.18 -8.38 2.08
N SER A 84 4.33 -9.41 2.09
CA SER A 84 3.00 -9.36 1.48
C SER A 84 2.08 -8.35 2.18
N PRO A 85 1.33 -7.51 1.44
CA PRO A 85 0.30 -6.66 2.04
C PRO A 85 -0.87 -7.44 2.67
N TYR A 86 -0.95 -8.76 2.42
CA TYR A 86 -1.95 -9.67 2.99
C TYR A 86 -1.45 -10.46 4.21
N ALA A 87 -0.17 -10.30 4.60
CA ALA A 87 0.36 -10.87 5.84
C ALA A 87 -0.03 -10.00 7.05
N ILE A 88 -1.33 -9.86 7.26
CA ILE A 88 -1.94 -8.99 8.28
C ILE A 88 -1.64 -9.56 9.67
N ASP A 89 -1.13 -8.71 10.54
CA ASP A 89 -0.93 -9.00 11.97
C ASP A 89 -2.20 -8.65 12.76
N CYS A 90 -2.65 -7.40 12.62
CA CYS A 90 -3.88 -6.89 13.20
C CYS A 90 -4.54 -5.86 12.27
N TYR A 91 -5.84 -5.60 12.50
CA TYR A 91 -6.63 -4.63 11.74
C TYR A 91 -6.48 -3.20 12.28
N GLU A 92 -5.23 -2.80 12.49
CA GLU A 92 -4.84 -1.42 12.77
C GLU A 92 -4.07 -0.87 11.57
N ILE A 93 -4.09 0.45 11.38
CA ILE A 93 -3.37 1.07 10.27
C ILE A 93 -1.87 0.90 10.44
N ASN A 94 -1.21 0.57 9.33
CA ASN A 94 0.23 0.48 9.30
C ASN A 94 0.83 1.85 9.67
N PRO A 95 1.68 1.96 10.70
CA PRO A 95 2.22 3.25 11.15
C PRO A 95 2.96 4.02 10.06
N SER A 96 3.48 3.33 9.03
CA SER A 96 4.10 4.01 7.88
C SER A 96 3.09 4.73 6.97
N LEU A 97 1.79 4.52 7.16
CA LEU A 97 0.71 5.08 6.35
C LEU A 97 -0.16 6.07 7.13
N GLY A 98 0.09 6.26 8.42
CA GLY A 98 -0.64 7.14 9.33
C GLY A 98 -1.31 6.40 10.48
N GLU A 99 -2.18 7.11 11.18
CA GLU A 99 -2.96 6.59 12.30
C GLU A 99 -4.40 6.28 11.89
N THR A 100 -5.10 5.47 12.69
CA THR A 100 -6.53 5.15 12.44
C THR A 100 -7.40 6.42 12.38
N THR A 101 -7.06 7.45 13.16
CA THR A 101 -7.75 8.76 13.15
C THR A 101 -7.59 9.49 11.82
N ASP A 102 -6.45 9.33 11.14
CA ASP A 102 -6.17 10.02 9.88
C ASP A 102 -7.08 9.51 8.75
N ILE A 103 -7.42 8.23 8.77
CA ILE A 103 -8.30 7.62 7.76
C ILE A 103 -9.74 8.10 7.88
N LEU A 104 -10.18 8.49 9.08
CA LEU A 104 -11.52 9.06 9.24
C LEU A 104 -11.68 10.37 8.47
N LEU A 105 -10.57 11.09 8.21
CA LEU A 105 -10.56 12.34 7.46
C LEU A 105 -10.60 12.13 5.94
N LEU A 106 -10.34 10.91 5.44
CA LEU A 106 -10.41 10.58 4.01
C LEU A 106 -11.85 10.37 3.50
N LYS A 107 -12.85 10.37 4.38
CA LYS A 107 -14.26 10.19 4.02
C LYS A 107 -14.89 11.53 3.62
N ASN A 108 -14.75 11.93 2.36
CA ASN A 108 -15.57 12.98 1.74
C ASN A 108 -16.37 12.40 0.56
#